data_AF-A0A9D7IEZ6-F1
#
_entry.id   AF-A0A9D7IEZ6-F1
#
_cell.length_a   1.000
_cell.length_b   1.000
_cell.length_c   1.000
_cell.angle_alpha   90.00
_cell.angle_beta   90.00
_cell.angle_gamma   90.00
#
_symmetry.space_group_name_H-M   'P 1'
#
loop_
_entity.id
_entity.type
_entity.pdbx_description
1 polymer ?
#
loop_
_entity_poly.entity_id
_entity_poly.type
_entity_poly.pdbx_seq_one_letter_code
_entity_poly.pdbx_strand_id
1 'polypeptide(L)'
;MIWFTASVMGMEGGPTIEMLEIGKRMSNMTGIPRCEFGTVSEYADRLLSSVDRSRLPVWNGELYLELHRGCQTSQARTKWNNRKSEVLLRDLEIFCSLAYLHGKKYPNERIVPLWHTVLTNQFHDILPGSSVQEVYTEADENYLKVKREAESLLLDAGQAWIGKIDTRGPGDPLVLANTLGWERNDSVSIPLKGSAQDFHFEDQNGCVIDHQVVGEGKGKSVLLSGAGIPSMGYKTLWKIKGKKAGSDSPAIKVSKNGLENRFFRLTLDSKGQIRSLLDKRSSREVFAAGQPGNQLVCFHDEPHCWDAWDIDFNFNENSWVWDQLESLEVVEQGPLRAMIRLARKTELSV
;
A
#
# COMPACT_ATOMS: atom_id res chain seq x y z
N MET A 1 23.68 -32.91 -17.13
CA MET A 1 23.75 -31.89 -18.20
C MET A 1 23.60 -30.55 -17.53
N ILE A 2 24.44 -29.56 -17.85
CA ILE A 2 24.48 -28.26 -17.16
C ILE A 2 24.24 -27.17 -18.21
N TRP A 3 23.34 -26.23 -17.93
CA TRP A 3 23.17 -25.02 -18.73
C TRP A 3 24.19 -23.98 -18.30
N PHE A 4 24.82 -23.31 -19.27
CA PHE A 4 25.76 -22.22 -19.02
C PHE A 4 25.31 -20.97 -19.78
N THR A 5 25.27 -19.84 -19.07
CA THR A 5 25.11 -18.52 -19.69
C THR A 5 26.49 -17.85 -19.71
N ALA A 6 26.99 -17.51 -20.90
CA ALA A 6 28.25 -16.80 -21.06
C ALA A 6 27.97 -15.33 -21.41
N SER A 7 28.34 -14.42 -20.51
CA SER A 7 28.28 -12.98 -20.71
C SER A 7 29.35 -12.31 -19.86
N VAL A 8 29.73 -11.08 -20.22
CA VAL A 8 30.41 -10.20 -19.28
C VAL A 8 29.32 -9.69 -18.33
N MET A 9 29.30 -10.16 -17.08
CA MET A 9 28.25 -9.79 -16.11
C MET A 9 28.32 -8.29 -15.75
N GLY A 10 27.16 -7.67 -15.48
CA GLY A 10 27.06 -6.28 -15.00
C GLY A 10 26.50 -5.28 -16.01
N MET A 11 25.33 -5.57 -16.59
CA MET A 11 24.52 -4.68 -17.44
C MET A 11 25.03 -4.25 -18.83
N GLU A 12 26.31 -4.44 -19.20
CA GLU A 12 26.81 -3.84 -20.47
C GLU A 12 27.55 -4.76 -21.47
N GLY A 13 27.58 -6.08 -21.29
CA GLY A 13 28.32 -6.96 -22.22
C GLY A 13 27.62 -8.25 -22.63
N GLY A 14 27.35 -8.38 -23.93
CA GLY A 14 27.06 -9.69 -24.55
C GLY A 14 28.30 -10.62 -24.53
N PRO A 15 28.17 -11.86 -25.02
CA PRO A 15 29.32 -12.76 -25.14
C PRO A 15 30.38 -12.15 -26.06
N THR A 16 31.66 -12.23 -25.66
CA THR A 16 32.76 -11.82 -26.54
C THR A 16 32.96 -12.83 -27.66
N ILE A 17 33.58 -12.40 -28.77
CA ILE A 17 33.93 -13.30 -29.88
C ILE A 17 34.82 -14.46 -29.37
N GLU A 18 35.74 -14.17 -28.45
CA GLU A 18 36.60 -15.18 -27.84
C GLU A 18 35.79 -16.23 -27.06
N MET A 19 34.78 -15.81 -26.28
CA MET A 19 33.88 -16.74 -25.58
C MET A 19 33.15 -17.66 -26.56
N LEU A 20 32.72 -17.13 -27.71
CA LEU A 20 32.07 -17.93 -28.75
C LEU A 20 33.04 -18.94 -29.37
N GLU A 21 34.29 -18.54 -29.65
CA GLU A 21 35.32 -19.45 -30.18
C GLU A 21 35.72 -20.53 -29.18
N ILE A 22 35.80 -20.20 -27.89
CA ILE A 22 36.00 -21.19 -26.82
C ILE A 22 34.85 -22.18 -26.80
N GLY A 23 33.59 -21.71 -26.82
CA GLY A 23 32.41 -22.58 -26.86
C GLY A 23 32.42 -23.54 -28.05
N LYS A 24 32.81 -23.07 -29.25
CA LYS A 24 32.99 -23.93 -30.44
C LYS A 24 34.07 -24.99 -30.23
N ARG A 25 35.23 -24.63 -29.67
CA ARG A 25 36.31 -25.59 -29.38
C ARG A 25 35.89 -26.64 -28.35
N MET A 26 35.12 -26.24 -27.34
CA MET A 26 34.59 -27.13 -26.30
C MET A 26 33.59 -28.17 -26.85
N SER A 27 33.03 -27.98 -28.04
CA SER A 27 32.13 -28.96 -28.67
C SER A 27 32.82 -30.29 -29.06
N ASN A 28 34.16 -30.29 -29.15
CA ASN A 28 34.93 -31.45 -29.58
C ASN A 28 36.29 -31.57 -28.86
N MET A 29 36.40 -31.00 -27.65
CA MET A 29 37.62 -31.09 -26.85
C MET A 29 37.56 -32.28 -25.90
N THR A 30 38.54 -33.17 -26.01
CA THR A 30 38.65 -34.36 -25.16
C THR A 30 38.90 -33.97 -23.70
N GLY A 31 38.22 -34.64 -22.76
CA GLY A 31 38.43 -34.46 -21.33
C GLY A 31 37.53 -33.40 -20.67
N ILE A 32 36.63 -32.77 -21.42
CA ILE A 32 35.65 -31.82 -20.89
C ILE A 32 34.21 -32.16 -21.34
N PRO A 33 33.16 -31.64 -20.67
CA PRO A 33 31.79 -31.77 -21.14
C PRO A 33 31.61 -31.13 -22.53
N ARG A 34 30.82 -31.78 -23.38
CA ARG A 34 30.49 -31.25 -24.71
C ARG A 34 29.65 -29.98 -24.58
N CYS A 35 30.11 -28.90 -25.21
CA CYS A 35 29.36 -27.65 -25.29
C CYS A 35 28.57 -27.58 -26.60
N GLU A 36 27.30 -27.18 -26.51
CA GLU A 36 26.42 -26.93 -27.66
C GLU A 36 25.68 -25.60 -27.42
N PHE A 37 25.65 -24.74 -28.44
CA PHE A 37 24.84 -23.52 -28.42
C PHE A 37 23.37 -23.88 -28.68
N GLY A 38 22.47 -23.25 -27.94
CA GLY A 38 21.03 -23.44 -28.10
C GLY A 38 20.25 -22.46 -27.25
N THR A 39 18.95 -22.66 -27.20
CA THR A 39 18.01 -21.85 -26.42
C THR A 39 17.71 -22.52 -25.08
N VAL A 40 17.21 -21.73 -24.12
CA VAL A 40 16.75 -22.25 -22.82
C VAL A 40 15.63 -23.28 -23.02
N SER A 41 14.75 -23.08 -24.01
CA SER A 41 13.67 -24.02 -24.35
C SER A 41 14.20 -25.37 -24.80
N GLU A 42 15.16 -25.40 -25.74
CA GLU A 42 15.77 -26.66 -26.21
C GLU A 42 16.49 -27.40 -25.07
N TYR A 43 17.13 -26.66 -24.16
CA TYR A 43 17.73 -27.25 -22.95
C TYR A 43 16.67 -27.84 -22.02
N ALA A 44 15.57 -27.13 -21.76
CA ALA A 44 14.49 -27.62 -20.92
C ALA A 44 13.85 -28.89 -21.49
N ASP A 45 13.58 -28.92 -22.80
CA ASP A 45 13.02 -30.09 -23.49
C ASP A 45 13.95 -31.31 -23.39
N ARG A 46 15.25 -31.10 -23.59
CA ARG A 46 16.26 -32.16 -23.46
C ARG A 46 16.44 -32.63 -22.01
N LEU A 47 16.39 -31.72 -21.04
CA LEU A 47 16.45 -32.08 -19.62
C LEU A 47 15.25 -32.96 -19.25
N LEU A 48 14.04 -32.52 -19.59
CA LEU A 48 12.80 -33.22 -19.24
C LEU A 48 12.65 -34.57 -19.94
N SER A 49 13.23 -34.75 -21.13
CA SER A 49 13.24 -36.03 -21.85
C SER A 49 14.35 -36.99 -21.40
N SER A 50 15.40 -36.49 -20.74
CA SER A 50 16.57 -37.30 -20.34
C SER A 50 16.61 -37.68 -18.86
N VAL A 51 15.73 -37.11 -18.03
CA VAL A 51 15.66 -37.41 -16.59
C VAL A 51 14.37 -38.12 -16.22
N ASP A 52 14.46 -39.02 -15.24
CA ASP A 52 13.27 -39.53 -14.55
C ASP A 52 12.68 -38.41 -13.67
N ARG A 53 11.57 -37.84 -14.13
CA ARG A 53 10.90 -36.71 -13.47
C ARG A 53 10.48 -37.04 -12.04
N SER A 54 10.23 -38.31 -11.71
CA SER A 54 9.84 -38.74 -10.36
C SER A 54 10.98 -38.59 -9.34
N ARG A 55 12.22 -38.43 -9.81
CA ARG A 55 13.42 -38.28 -8.98
C ARG A 55 13.88 -36.83 -8.80
N LEU A 56 13.20 -35.87 -9.42
CA LEU A 56 13.53 -34.46 -9.24
C LEU A 56 13.08 -33.97 -7.86
N PRO A 57 13.91 -33.19 -7.15
CA PRO A 57 13.51 -32.60 -5.88
C PRO A 57 12.35 -31.62 -6.08
N VAL A 58 11.44 -31.57 -5.12
CA VAL A 58 10.29 -30.65 -5.12
C VAL A 58 10.46 -29.65 -3.99
N TRP A 59 10.40 -28.36 -4.33
CA TRP A 59 10.28 -27.27 -3.36
C TRP A 59 8.83 -26.82 -3.28
N ASN A 60 8.22 -26.90 -2.09
CA ASN A 60 6.83 -26.49 -1.87
C ASN A 60 6.78 -25.22 -1.03
N GLY A 61 6.43 -24.09 -1.66
CA GLY A 61 6.27 -22.80 -0.99
C GLY A 61 7.13 -21.69 -1.60
N GLU A 62 7.43 -20.68 -0.78
CA GLU A 62 8.27 -19.55 -1.15
C GLU A 62 9.73 -19.97 -1.30
N LEU A 63 10.38 -19.53 -2.39
CA LEU A 63 11.85 -19.57 -2.50
C LEU A 63 12.41 -18.33 -1.84
N TYR A 64 12.45 -18.34 -0.50
CA TYR A 64 12.92 -17.20 0.27
C TYR A 64 14.42 -17.00 0.05
N LEU A 65 14.80 -15.82 -0.44
CA LEU A 65 16.19 -15.42 -0.55
C LEU A 65 16.66 -14.93 0.81
N GLU A 66 17.54 -15.70 1.45
CA GLU A 66 18.15 -15.37 2.77
C GLU A 66 19.24 -14.29 2.67
N LEU A 67 19.09 -13.38 1.70
CA LEU A 67 19.99 -12.27 1.38
C LEU A 67 19.14 -11.10 0.87
N HIS A 68 19.70 -9.90 0.83
CA HIS A 68 19.04 -8.69 0.35
C HIS A 68 17.79 -8.30 1.15
N ARG A 69 17.86 -8.42 2.47
CA ARG A 69 16.70 -8.18 3.35
C ARG A 69 16.36 -6.69 3.52
N GLY A 70 17.34 -5.80 3.37
CA GLY A 70 17.16 -4.35 3.37
C GLY A 70 16.29 -3.83 2.22
N CYS A 71 16.23 -4.56 1.11
CA CYS A 71 15.35 -4.26 -0.02
C CYS A 71 13.85 -4.18 0.35
N GLN A 72 13.44 -4.73 1.48
CA GLN A 72 12.05 -4.66 1.95
C GLN A 72 11.68 -3.26 2.50
N THR A 73 12.66 -2.48 2.96
CA THR A 73 12.45 -1.19 3.64
C THR A 73 13.10 -0.02 2.92
N SER A 74 14.23 -0.24 2.22
CA SER A 74 14.93 0.77 1.41
C SER A 74 13.97 1.51 0.46
N GLN A 75 14.15 2.82 0.30
CA GLN A 75 13.30 3.65 -0.58
C GLN A 75 11.78 3.45 -0.34
N ALA A 76 11.34 3.56 0.92
CA ALA A 76 9.95 3.40 1.32
C ALA A 76 8.97 4.30 0.54
N ARG A 77 9.40 5.51 0.12
CA ARG A 77 8.60 6.41 -0.73
C ARG A 77 8.29 5.79 -2.10
N THR A 78 9.26 5.15 -2.74
CA THR A 78 9.08 4.44 -4.02
C THR A 78 8.07 3.31 -3.87
N LYS A 79 8.20 2.49 -2.82
CA LYS A 79 7.26 1.40 -2.51
C LYS A 79 5.85 1.91 -2.24
N TRP A 80 5.72 3.01 -1.48
CA TRP A 80 4.45 3.68 -1.23
C TRP A 80 3.80 4.17 -2.52
N ASN A 81 4.57 4.87 -3.36
CA ASN A 81 4.09 5.39 -4.64
C ASN A 81 3.69 4.27 -5.61
N ASN A 82 4.44 3.16 -5.66
CA ASN A 82 4.05 1.96 -6.40
C ASN A 82 2.68 1.46 -5.95
N ARG A 83 2.52 1.22 -4.64
CA ARG A 83 1.25 0.70 -4.10
C ARG A 83 0.07 1.63 -4.34
N LYS A 84 0.26 2.94 -4.21
CA LYS A 84 -0.79 3.93 -4.52
C LYS A 84 -1.14 3.94 -6.00
N SER A 85 -0.15 3.77 -6.88
CA SER A 85 -0.38 3.72 -8.33
C SER A 85 -1.12 2.43 -8.73
N GLU A 86 -0.76 1.27 -8.17
CA GLU A 86 -1.48 0.00 -8.39
C GLU A 86 -2.96 0.11 -8.04
N VAL A 87 -3.26 0.66 -6.85
CA VAL A 87 -4.65 0.83 -6.40
C VAL A 87 -5.39 1.83 -7.28
N LEU A 88 -4.76 2.96 -7.60
CA LEU A 88 -5.37 4.01 -8.43
C LEU A 88 -5.65 3.51 -9.86
N LEU A 89 -4.72 2.79 -10.49
CA LEU A 89 -4.92 2.25 -11.83
C LEU A 89 -5.99 1.15 -11.84
N ARG A 90 -6.03 0.30 -10.81
CA ARG A 90 -7.13 -0.67 -10.65
C ARG A 90 -8.49 0.04 -10.55
N ASP A 91 -8.61 1.04 -9.68
CA ASP A 91 -9.86 1.78 -9.52
C ASP A 91 -10.24 2.49 -10.83
N LEU A 92 -9.26 3.11 -11.51
CA LEU A 92 -9.45 3.71 -12.83
C LEU A 92 -10.04 2.72 -13.84
N GLU A 93 -9.47 1.53 -13.99
CA GLU A 93 -9.97 0.53 -14.94
C GLU A 93 -11.39 0.08 -14.61
N ILE A 94 -11.74 -0.06 -13.32
CA ILE A 94 -13.11 -0.36 -12.88
C ILE A 94 -14.07 0.73 -13.36
N PHE A 95 -13.77 2.01 -13.08
CA PHE A 95 -14.63 3.12 -13.47
C PHE A 95 -14.69 3.32 -14.99
N CYS A 96 -13.58 3.15 -15.70
CA CYS A 96 -13.56 3.18 -17.16
C CYS A 96 -14.38 2.04 -17.77
N SER A 97 -14.37 0.86 -17.16
CA SER A 97 -15.21 -0.28 -17.58
C SER A 97 -16.69 0.00 -17.35
N LEU A 98 -17.06 0.58 -16.20
CA LEU A 98 -18.44 1.01 -15.93
C LEU A 98 -18.90 2.08 -16.92
N ALA A 99 -18.06 3.08 -17.19
CA ALA A 99 -18.35 4.11 -18.17
C ALA A 99 -18.49 3.53 -19.59
N TYR A 100 -17.66 2.54 -19.94
CA TYR A 100 -17.74 1.83 -21.21
C TYR A 100 -19.07 1.11 -21.41
N LEU A 101 -19.56 0.42 -20.37
CA LEU A 101 -20.89 -0.22 -20.38
C LEU A 101 -22.03 0.80 -20.59
N HIS A 102 -21.80 2.07 -20.28
CA HIS A 102 -22.74 3.17 -20.50
C HIS A 102 -22.47 3.99 -21.78
N GLY A 103 -21.67 3.45 -22.71
CA GLY A 103 -21.48 4.00 -24.04
C GLY A 103 -20.29 4.95 -24.21
N LYS A 104 -19.44 5.15 -23.19
CA LYS A 104 -18.14 5.81 -23.39
C LYS A 104 -17.15 4.87 -24.09
N LYS A 105 -16.15 5.43 -24.77
CA LYS A 105 -15.00 4.65 -25.27
C LYS A 105 -14.05 4.35 -24.11
N TYR A 106 -13.58 3.11 -24.00
CA TYR A 106 -12.54 2.74 -23.03
C TYR A 106 -11.19 3.36 -23.45
N PRO A 107 -10.51 4.17 -22.61
CA PRO A 107 -9.33 4.93 -22.99
C PRO A 107 -8.04 4.09 -22.95
N ASN A 108 -8.02 2.96 -23.66
CA ASN A 108 -6.90 2.00 -23.64
C ASN A 108 -5.55 2.64 -23.97
N GLU A 109 -5.51 3.49 -25.00
CA GLU A 109 -4.30 4.19 -25.46
C GLU A 109 -3.69 5.13 -24.40
N ARG A 110 -4.49 5.55 -23.40
CA ARG A 110 -4.02 6.37 -22.28
C ARG A 110 -3.70 5.54 -21.04
N ILE A 111 -4.42 4.44 -20.79
CA ILE A 111 -4.21 3.58 -19.61
C ILE A 111 -2.96 2.69 -19.76
N VAL A 112 -2.76 2.05 -20.92
CA VAL A 112 -1.65 1.11 -21.13
C VAL A 112 -0.28 1.73 -20.86
N PRO A 113 0.03 2.96 -21.35
CA PRO A 113 1.30 3.61 -21.01
C PRO A 113 1.51 3.84 -19.51
N LEU A 114 0.44 4.08 -18.73
CA LEU A 114 0.55 4.25 -17.28
C LEU A 114 0.95 2.95 -16.59
N TRP A 115 0.38 1.82 -17.02
CA TRP A 115 0.81 0.51 -16.57
C TRP A 115 2.26 0.22 -16.95
N HIS A 116 2.67 0.55 -18.17
CA HIS A 116 4.08 0.40 -18.56
C HIS A 116 5.00 1.21 -17.64
N THR A 117 4.66 2.46 -17.31
CA THR A 117 5.44 3.28 -16.37
C THR A 117 5.52 2.64 -14.98
N VAL A 118 4.40 2.15 -14.43
CA VAL A 118 4.40 1.47 -13.13
C VAL A 118 5.25 0.20 -13.19
N LEU A 119 5.08 -0.65 -14.20
CA LEU A 119 5.83 -1.90 -14.37
C LEU A 119 7.33 -1.67 -14.58
N THR A 120 7.72 -0.61 -15.29
CA THR A 120 9.13 -0.20 -15.39
C THR A 120 9.70 0.10 -14.00
N ASN A 121 8.97 0.85 -13.18
CA ASN A 121 9.40 1.15 -11.82
C ASN A 121 9.32 -0.06 -10.86
N GLN A 122 8.72 -1.18 -11.28
CA GLN A 122 8.75 -2.47 -10.57
C GLN A 122 9.99 -3.32 -10.90
N PHE A 123 10.91 -2.79 -11.71
CA PHE A 123 12.20 -3.44 -11.96
C PHE A 123 12.94 -3.75 -10.64
N HIS A 124 13.68 -4.85 -10.63
CA HIS A 124 14.26 -5.44 -9.42
C HIS A 124 15.35 -4.58 -8.77
N ASP A 125 15.86 -3.56 -9.45
CA ASP A 125 16.77 -2.59 -8.82
C ASP A 125 16.07 -1.26 -8.45
N ILE A 126 14.86 -1.02 -8.95
CA ILE A 126 14.11 0.23 -8.71
C ILE A 126 13.19 0.08 -7.50
N LEU A 127 12.23 -0.85 -7.54
CA LEU A 127 11.27 -1.03 -6.46
C LEU A 127 11.92 -1.50 -5.15
N PRO A 128 12.88 -2.44 -5.18
CA PRO A 128 13.64 -2.85 -4.00
C PRO A 128 14.47 -1.72 -3.37
N GLY A 129 14.80 -0.67 -4.13
CA GLY A 129 15.53 0.48 -3.59
C GLY A 129 17.04 0.29 -3.60
N SER A 130 17.56 -0.38 -4.64
CA SER A 130 18.98 -0.72 -4.83
C SER A 130 19.72 -0.01 -5.99
N SER A 131 19.05 0.88 -6.72
CA SER A 131 19.64 1.79 -7.72
C SER A 131 20.27 3.04 -7.12
N VAL A 132 20.95 3.83 -7.97
CA VAL A 132 21.47 5.18 -7.67
C VAL A 132 20.34 6.21 -7.53
N GLN A 133 20.66 7.36 -6.93
CA GLN A 133 19.69 8.41 -6.59
C GLN A 133 18.91 8.97 -7.79
N GLU A 134 19.56 9.08 -8.95
CA GLU A 134 18.98 9.61 -10.18
C GLU A 134 17.77 8.78 -10.63
N VAL A 135 17.85 7.47 -10.46
CA VAL A 135 16.76 6.53 -10.79
C VAL A 135 15.53 6.80 -9.91
N TYR A 136 15.70 7.13 -8.63
CA TYR A 136 14.55 7.45 -7.76
C TYR A 136 13.96 8.82 -8.03
N THR A 137 14.80 9.78 -8.41
CA THR A 137 14.32 11.10 -8.86
C THR A 137 13.39 10.93 -10.06
N GLU A 138 13.81 10.13 -11.05
CA GLU A 138 12.96 9.81 -12.21
C GLU A 138 11.73 8.98 -11.82
N ALA A 139 11.88 7.98 -10.96
CA ALA A 139 10.76 7.16 -10.50
C ALA A 139 9.67 8.01 -9.82
N ASP A 140 10.05 8.98 -8.98
CA ASP A 140 9.11 9.91 -8.34
C ASP A 140 8.36 10.79 -9.36
N GLU A 141 9.06 11.31 -10.37
CA GLU A 141 8.42 12.05 -11.47
C GLU A 141 7.44 11.16 -12.25
N ASN A 142 7.85 9.93 -12.54
CA ASN A 142 7.04 8.94 -13.24
C ASN A 142 5.76 8.61 -12.45
N TYR A 143 5.86 8.37 -11.15
CA TYR A 143 4.69 8.16 -10.29
C TYR A 143 3.78 9.39 -10.21
N LEU A 144 4.35 10.60 -10.18
CA LEU A 144 3.55 11.83 -10.19
C LEU A 144 2.78 12.01 -11.51
N LYS A 145 3.41 11.69 -12.65
CA LYS A 145 2.75 11.68 -13.97
C LYS A 145 1.61 10.66 -14.00
N VAL A 146 1.86 9.42 -13.54
CA VAL A 146 0.85 8.37 -13.44
C VAL A 146 -0.32 8.83 -12.58
N LYS A 147 -0.05 9.36 -11.39
CA LYS A 147 -1.08 9.86 -10.48
C LYS A 147 -1.97 10.92 -11.15
N ARG A 148 -1.37 11.96 -11.74
CA ARG A 148 -2.12 13.08 -12.34
C ARG A 148 -3.01 12.63 -13.49
N GLU A 149 -2.46 11.81 -14.39
CA GLU A 149 -3.20 11.32 -15.55
C GLU A 149 -4.31 10.34 -15.14
N ALA A 150 -4.02 9.43 -14.22
CA ALA A 150 -5.00 8.47 -13.72
C ALA A 150 -6.13 9.16 -12.93
N GLU A 151 -5.82 10.14 -12.07
CA GLU A 151 -6.84 10.93 -11.36
C GLU A 151 -7.73 11.72 -12.35
N SER A 152 -7.16 12.27 -13.42
CA SER A 152 -7.89 12.97 -14.47
C SER A 152 -8.86 12.03 -15.22
N LEU A 153 -8.37 10.87 -15.66
CA LEU A 153 -9.19 9.86 -16.33
C LEU A 153 -10.27 9.28 -15.40
N LEU A 154 -9.94 9.05 -14.13
CA LEU A 154 -10.85 8.55 -13.12
C LEU A 154 -11.98 9.55 -12.88
N LEU A 155 -11.68 10.84 -12.82
CA LEU A 155 -12.68 11.89 -12.70
C LEU A 155 -13.62 11.91 -13.91
N ASP A 156 -13.08 11.84 -15.13
CA ASP A 156 -13.88 11.82 -16.37
C ASP A 156 -14.78 10.56 -16.48
N ALA A 157 -14.26 9.38 -16.12
CA ALA A 157 -15.04 8.14 -16.08
C ALA A 157 -16.09 8.18 -14.96
N GLY A 158 -15.71 8.66 -13.78
CA GLY A 158 -16.59 8.83 -12.63
C GLY A 158 -17.74 9.79 -12.90
N GLN A 159 -17.50 10.93 -13.57
CA GLN A 159 -18.56 11.87 -13.96
C GLN A 159 -19.58 11.25 -14.92
N ALA A 160 -19.12 10.47 -15.90
CA ALA A 160 -20.00 9.79 -16.84
C ALA A 160 -20.91 8.77 -16.13
N TRP A 161 -20.35 8.04 -15.16
CA TRP A 161 -21.09 7.09 -14.34
C TRP A 161 -22.04 7.77 -13.35
N ILE A 162 -21.59 8.80 -12.62
CA ILE A 162 -22.43 9.60 -11.70
C ILE A 162 -23.61 10.22 -12.44
N GLY A 163 -23.44 10.66 -13.69
CA GLY A 163 -24.53 11.21 -14.51
C GLY A 163 -25.66 10.22 -14.82
N LYS A 164 -25.51 8.93 -14.49
CA LYS A 164 -26.56 7.90 -14.61
C LYS A 164 -27.24 7.58 -13.27
N ILE A 165 -26.74 8.11 -12.17
CA ILE A 165 -27.27 7.87 -10.83
C ILE A 165 -28.40 8.86 -10.55
N ASP A 166 -29.55 8.36 -10.09
CA ASP A 166 -30.61 9.23 -9.57
C ASP A 166 -30.15 9.86 -8.26
N THR A 167 -29.91 11.17 -8.30
CA THR A 167 -29.43 11.96 -7.15
C THR A 167 -30.51 12.89 -6.60
N ARG A 168 -31.75 12.79 -7.08
CA ARG A 168 -32.87 13.59 -6.57
C ARG A 168 -33.15 13.25 -5.10
N GLY A 169 -33.31 14.27 -4.27
CA GLY A 169 -33.59 14.09 -2.85
C GLY A 169 -33.56 15.41 -2.06
N PRO A 170 -33.60 15.33 -0.73
CA PRO A 170 -33.87 16.47 0.16
C PRO A 170 -32.69 17.43 0.39
N GLY A 171 -31.55 17.26 -0.29
CA GLY A 171 -30.35 18.05 -0.04
C GLY A 171 -29.28 17.92 -1.11
N ASP A 172 -28.04 18.29 -0.78
CA ASP A 172 -26.90 18.17 -1.69
C ASP A 172 -26.48 16.69 -1.79
N PRO A 173 -26.51 16.05 -2.97
CA PRO A 173 -26.20 14.64 -3.10
C PRO A 173 -24.70 14.36 -2.98
N LEU A 174 -24.40 13.25 -2.33
CA LEU A 174 -23.07 12.69 -2.16
C LEU A 174 -23.13 11.22 -2.56
N VAL A 175 -22.43 10.86 -3.64
CA VAL A 175 -22.32 9.47 -4.07
C VAL A 175 -21.04 8.86 -3.51
N LEU A 176 -21.19 7.77 -2.77
CA LEU A 176 -20.10 6.97 -2.24
C LEU A 176 -20.01 5.66 -3.03
N ALA A 177 -18.86 5.41 -3.64
CA ALA A 177 -18.60 4.20 -4.41
C ALA A 177 -17.64 3.25 -3.68
N ASN A 178 -17.80 1.95 -3.92
CA ASN A 178 -16.96 0.89 -3.39
C ASN A 178 -16.45 0.00 -4.53
N THR A 179 -15.13 0.00 -4.75
CA THR A 179 -14.43 -0.79 -5.77
C THR A 179 -13.93 -2.14 -5.26
N LEU A 180 -14.34 -2.53 -4.03
CA LEU A 180 -13.99 -3.81 -3.43
C LEU A 180 -15.11 -4.84 -3.63
N GLY A 181 -14.72 -6.12 -3.64
CA GLY A 181 -15.61 -7.27 -3.81
C GLY A 181 -16.43 -7.66 -2.56
N TRP A 182 -16.58 -6.76 -1.59
CA TRP A 182 -17.33 -6.97 -0.36
C TRP A 182 -17.95 -5.66 0.14
N GLU A 183 -18.98 -5.74 0.99
CA GLU A 183 -19.61 -4.57 1.60
C GLU A 183 -18.63 -3.78 2.48
N ARG A 184 -18.65 -2.45 2.37
CA ARG A 184 -17.75 -1.56 3.12
C ARG A 184 -18.53 -0.65 4.08
N ASN A 185 -18.20 -0.75 5.35
CA ASN A 185 -18.71 0.08 6.45
C ASN A 185 -17.63 0.97 7.08
N ASP A 186 -16.47 1.11 6.42
CA ASP A 186 -15.35 1.92 6.89
C ASP A 186 -15.66 3.43 6.80
N SER A 187 -14.87 4.20 7.51
CA SER A 187 -14.98 5.65 7.54
C SER A 187 -14.49 6.30 6.25
N VAL A 188 -15.19 7.33 5.78
CA VAL A 188 -14.78 8.15 4.63
C VAL A 188 -14.65 9.61 5.06
N SER A 189 -13.54 10.25 4.69
CA SER A 189 -13.30 11.67 4.93
C SER A 189 -13.56 12.49 3.68
N ILE A 190 -14.39 13.51 3.80
CA ILE A 190 -14.84 14.34 2.67
C ILE A 190 -14.55 15.80 2.98
N PRO A 191 -13.87 16.54 2.09
CA PRO A 191 -13.64 17.97 2.29
C PRO A 191 -14.95 18.74 2.51
N LEU A 192 -15.02 19.50 3.61
CA LEU A 192 -16.21 20.29 3.91
C LEU A 192 -16.18 21.60 3.11
N LYS A 193 -17.06 21.74 2.13
CA LYS A 193 -17.30 22.99 1.40
C LYS A 193 -18.41 23.79 2.09
N GLY A 194 -18.19 25.08 2.32
CA GLY A 194 -19.18 26.01 2.90
C GLY A 194 -19.07 26.23 4.42
N SER A 195 -19.97 27.06 4.96
CA SER A 195 -19.95 27.50 6.37
C SER A 195 -20.49 26.44 7.34
N ALA A 196 -20.16 26.63 8.63
CA ALA A 196 -20.52 25.79 9.76
C ALA A 196 -22.00 25.93 10.18
N GLN A 197 -22.94 25.89 9.24
CA GLN A 197 -24.34 25.69 9.56
C GLN A 197 -24.56 24.22 9.98
N ASP A 198 -25.50 23.96 10.88
CA ASP A 198 -25.86 22.59 11.24
C ASP A 198 -26.33 21.83 9.99
N PHE A 199 -25.88 20.58 9.86
CA PHE A 199 -26.31 19.66 8.81
C PHE A 199 -26.35 18.23 9.33
N HIS A 200 -26.98 17.36 8.55
CA HIS A 200 -26.93 15.91 8.73
C HIS A 200 -26.90 15.24 7.35
N PHE A 201 -26.59 13.94 7.35
CA PHE A 201 -26.61 13.12 6.15
C PHE A 201 -27.73 12.10 6.27
N GLU A 202 -28.52 11.92 5.22
CA GLU A 202 -29.52 10.86 5.13
C GLU A 202 -29.27 9.95 3.94
N ASP A 203 -29.59 8.66 4.08
CA ASP A 203 -29.65 7.73 2.95
C ASP A 203 -31.02 7.79 2.24
N GLN A 204 -31.19 6.94 1.23
CA GLN A 204 -32.42 6.87 0.43
C GLN A 204 -33.66 6.42 1.21
N ASN A 205 -33.48 5.87 2.41
CA ASN A 205 -34.56 5.43 3.30
C ASN A 205 -34.85 6.48 4.39
N GLY A 206 -34.17 7.64 4.37
CA GLY A 206 -34.27 8.66 5.42
C GLY A 206 -33.52 8.30 6.70
N CYS A 207 -32.65 7.29 6.67
CA CYS A 207 -31.81 6.92 7.81
C CYS A 207 -30.67 7.92 7.95
N VAL A 208 -30.52 8.50 9.14
CA VAL A 208 -29.48 9.48 9.42
C VAL A 208 -28.13 8.78 9.60
N ILE A 209 -27.14 9.20 8.82
CA ILE A 209 -25.78 8.68 8.88
C ILE A 209 -24.96 9.49 9.90
N ASP A 210 -24.32 8.77 10.82
CA ASP A 210 -23.44 9.36 11.80
C ASP A 210 -22.25 10.04 11.11
N HIS A 211 -21.96 11.25 11.56
CA HIS A 211 -20.88 12.05 11.00
C HIS A 211 -20.15 12.83 12.08
N GLN A 212 -18.89 13.17 11.81
CA GLN A 212 -18.04 13.96 12.69
C GLN A 212 -17.24 14.96 11.86
N VAL A 213 -17.30 16.24 12.22
CA VAL A 213 -16.44 17.26 11.61
C VAL A 213 -15.04 17.13 12.23
N VAL A 214 -14.01 17.03 11.38
CA VAL A 214 -12.62 16.88 11.80
C VAL A 214 -11.72 17.91 11.09
N GLY A 215 -10.60 18.26 11.72
CA GLY A 215 -9.66 19.26 11.23
C GLY A 215 -10.06 20.71 11.54
N GLU A 216 -9.17 21.64 11.19
CA GLU A 216 -9.29 23.07 11.51
C GLU A 216 -9.13 23.95 10.26
N GLY A 217 -9.68 25.17 10.34
CA GLY A 217 -9.55 26.18 9.28
C GLY A 217 -10.02 25.71 7.90
N LYS A 218 -9.18 25.91 6.88
CA LYS A 218 -9.43 25.51 5.48
C LYS A 218 -9.29 24.00 5.23
N GLY A 219 -8.80 23.24 6.22
CA GLY A 219 -8.60 21.78 6.14
C GLY A 219 -9.74 20.96 6.75
N LYS A 220 -10.88 21.59 7.06
CA LYS A 220 -12.04 20.88 7.64
C LYS A 220 -12.56 19.81 6.68
N SER A 221 -12.84 18.64 7.25
CA SER A 221 -13.48 17.53 6.56
C SER A 221 -14.59 16.94 7.42
N VAL A 222 -15.49 16.20 6.78
CA VAL A 222 -16.52 15.41 7.46
C VAL A 222 -16.12 13.95 7.34
N LEU A 223 -16.00 13.28 8.48
CA LEU A 223 -15.91 11.85 8.58
C LEU A 223 -17.32 11.27 8.61
N LEU A 224 -17.63 10.37 7.68
CA LEU A 224 -18.86 9.58 7.66
C LEU A 224 -18.51 8.12 7.96
N SER A 225 -19.38 7.41 8.66
CA SER A 225 -19.21 5.98 8.94
C SER A 225 -20.55 5.25 8.90
N GLY A 226 -20.53 3.93 8.73
CA GLY A 226 -21.75 3.10 8.80
C GLY A 226 -22.67 3.22 7.58
N ALA A 227 -22.16 3.72 6.44
CA ALA A 227 -22.96 3.85 5.23
C ALA A 227 -23.33 2.51 4.58
N GLY A 228 -22.64 1.40 4.86
CA GLY A 228 -22.93 0.07 4.30
C GLY A 228 -22.96 0.05 2.78
N ILE A 229 -21.83 0.39 2.15
CA ILE A 229 -21.75 0.49 0.69
C ILE A 229 -21.57 -0.91 0.11
N PRO A 230 -22.46 -1.37 -0.80
CA PRO A 230 -22.41 -2.73 -1.33
C PRO A 230 -21.11 -3.00 -2.11
N SER A 231 -20.77 -4.29 -2.25
CA SER A 231 -19.65 -4.77 -3.09
C SER A 231 -19.78 -4.24 -4.52
N MET A 232 -18.69 -3.69 -5.08
CA MET A 232 -18.64 -3.15 -6.44
C MET A 232 -19.81 -2.19 -6.77
N GLY A 233 -20.33 -1.51 -5.76
CA GLY A 233 -21.56 -0.74 -5.84
C GLY A 233 -21.42 0.64 -5.23
N TYR A 234 -22.56 1.30 -5.03
CA TYR A 234 -22.61 2.67 -4.54
C TYR A 234 -23.80 2.93 -3.64
N LYS A 235 -23.73 4.04 -2.90
CA LYS A 235 -24.85 4.63 -2.18
C LYS A 235 -24.89 6.13 -2.39
N THR A 236 -26.10 6.69 -2.45
CA THR A 236 -26.32 8.13 -2.45
C THR A 236 -26.75 8.56 -1.06
N LEU A 237 -26.06 9.55 -0.51
CA LEU A 237 -26.42 10.25 0.71
C LEU A 237 -26.79 11.70 0.36
N TRP A 238 -27.66 12.33 1.14
CA TRP A 238 -27.99 13.74 0.99
C TRP A 238 -27.53 14.51 2.20
N LYS A 239 -26.73 15.57 1.98
CA LYS A 239 -26.41 16.56 3.00
C LYS A 239 -27.56 17.55 3.11
N ILE A 240 -28.24 17.53 4.24
CA ILE A 240 -29.44 18.34 4.50
C ILE A 240 -29.12 19.38 5.56
N LYS A 241 -29.62 20.61 5.39
CA LYS A 241 -29.49 21.68 6.39
C LYS A 241 -30.33 21.38 7.63
N GLY A 242 -29.78 21.68 8.79
CA GLY A 242 -30.40 21.47 10.09
C GLY A 242 -29.81 20.26 10.83
N LYS A 243 -30.00 20.27 12.15
CA LYS A 243 -29.53 19.20 13.03
C LYS A 243 -30.59 18.10 13.12
N LYS A 244 -30.19 16.88 12.83
CA LYS A 244 -30.95 15.66 13.12
C LYS A 244 -30.01 14.67 13.78
N ALA A 245 -30.41 14.14 14.92
CA ALA A 245 -29.59 13.17 15.64
C ALA A 245 -29.54 11.86 14.84
N GLY A 246 -28.33 11.34 14.67
CA GLY A 246 -28.08 10.00 14.13
C GLY A 246 -28.32 8.92 15.18
N SER A 247 -27.73 7.75 14.97
CA SER A 247 -27.83 6.66 15.94
C SER A 247 -27.04 7.00 17.22
N ASP A 248 -27.48 6.50 18.38
CA ASP A 248 -26.74 6.58 19.65
C ASP A 248 -25.48 5.68 19.60
N SER A 249 -24.55 6.01 18.71
CA SER A 249 -23.26 5.32 18.62
C SER A 249 -22.52 5.46 19.95
N PRO A 250 -22.07 4.35 20.56
CA PRO A 250 -21.43 4.39 21.87
C PRO A 250 -20.15 5.23 21.78
N ALA A 251 -20.11 6.29 22.60
CA ALA A 251 -19.04 7.28 22.55
C ALA A 251 -17.66 6.63 22.74
N ILE A 252 -16.72 7.01 21.87
CA ILE A 252 -15.31 6.72 22.06
C ILE A 252 -14.81 7.61 23.20
N LYS A 253 -14.27 6.99 24.25
CA LYS A 253 -13.62 7.70 25.35
C LYS A 253 -12.16 7.89 25.00
N VAL A 254 -11.68 9.11 25.13
CA VAL A 254 -10.27 9.46 24.93
C VAL A 254 -9.78 10.33 26.06
N SER A 255 -8.55 10.07 26.48
CA SER A 255 -7.83 10.88 27.46
C SER A 255 -6.34 10.79 27.16
N LYS A 256 -5.51 11.56 27.86
CA LYS A 256 -4.05 11.42 27.76
C LYS A 256 -3.54 10.03 28.15
N ASN A 257 -4.32 9.29 28.93
CA ASN A 257 -3.92 7.99 29.48
C ASN A 257 -4.40 6.81 28.61
N GLY A 258 -5.14 7.05 27.51
CA GLY A 258 -5.62 5.98 26.67
C GLY A 258 -6.93 6.25 25.92
N LEU A 259 -7.38 5.23 25.19
CA LEU A 259 -8.60 5.24 24.40
C LEU A 259 -9.47 4.02 24.73
N GLU A 260 -10.79 4.19 24.73
CA GLU A 260 -11.72 3.08 24.86
C GLU A 260 -12.89 3.23 23.89
N ASN A 261 -13.19 2.17 23.14
CA ASN A 261 -14.40 2.05 22.32
C ASN A 261 -15.18 0.81 22.75
N ARG A 262 -16.22 0.40 22.01
CA ARG A 262 -17.03 -0.79 22.37
C ARG A 262 -16.25 -2.12 22.39
N PHE A 263 -15.12 -2.21 21.69
CA PHE A 263 -14.33 -3.44 21.54
C PHE A 263 -13.07 -3.47 22.39
N PHE A 264 -12.34 -2.35 22.46
CA PHE A 264 -11.02 -2.30 23.06
C PHE A 264 -10.94 -1.23 24.13
N ARG A 265 -10.14 -1.50 25.16
CA ARG A 265 -9.60 -0.49 26.08
C ARG A 265 -8.09 -0.50 25.98
N LEU A 266 -7.53 0.62 25.57
CA LEU A 266 -6.10 0.87 25.40
C LEU A 266 -5.63 1.84 26.48
N THR A 267 -4.54 1.51 27.17
CA THR A 267 -3.89 2.44 28.10
C THR A 267 -2.46 2.73 27.65
N LEU A 268 -2.04 3.99 27.83
CA LEU A 268 -0.71 4.48 27.51
C LEU A 268 0.10 4.66 28.79
N ASP A 269 1.41 4.42 28.71
CA ASP A 269 2.34 4.81 29.76
C ASP A 269 2.81 6.28 29.61
N SER A 270 3.69 6.73 30.51
CA SER A 270 4.25 8.08 30.47
C SER A 270 5.16 8.33 29.26
N LYS A 271 5.57 7.27 28.56
CA LYS A 271 6.39 7.32 27.34
C LYS A 271 5.53 7.28 26.08
N GLY A 272 4.20 7.18 26.19
CA GLY A 272 3.28 7.05 25.05
C GLY A 272 3.26 5.66 24.41
N GLN A 273 3.83 4.65 25.08
CA GLN A 273 3.79 3.25 24.64
C GLN A 273 2.50 2.60 25.12
N ILE A 274 2.01 1.58 24.41
CA ILE A 274 0.77 0.89 24.78
C ILE A 274 1.06 -0.08 25.91
N ARG A 275 0.63 0.28 27.13
CA ARG A 275 0.84 -0.55 28.32
C ARG A 275 -0.11 -1.75 28.39
N SER A 276 -1.35 -1.55 27.95
CA SER A 276 -2.39 -2.59 27.92
C SER A 276 -3.33 -2.32 26.76
N LEU A 277 -3.80 -3.41 26.16
CA LEU A 277 -4.82 -3.41 25.12
C LEU A 277 -5.75 -4.58 25.42
N LEU A 278 -6.82 -4.29 26.15
CA LEU A 278 -7.84 -5.26 26.52
C LEU A 278 -8.85 -5.39 25.38
N ASP A 279 -8.96 -6.58 24.79
CA ASP A 279 -10.11 -6.93 23.96
C ASP A 279 -11.27 -7.35 24.85
N LYS A 280 -12.34 -6.54 24.88
CA LYS A 280 -13.50 -6.74 25.73
C LYS A 280 -14.40 -7.88 25.27
N ARG A 281 -14.29 -8.30 24.00
CA ARG A 281 -15.08 -9.42 23.45
C ARG A 281 -14.58 -10.76 23.98
N SER A 282 -13.25 -10.89 24.10
CA SER A 282 -12.58 -12.08 24.63
C SER A 282 -12.15 -11.93 26.08
N SER A 283 -12.29 -10.73 26.66
CA SER A 283 -11.83 -10.38 28.00
C SER A 283 -10.36 -10.72 28.21
N ARG A 284 -9.52 -10.42 27.21
CA ARG A 284 -8.11 -10.80 27.16
C ARG A 284 -7.22 -9.61 26.84
N GLU A 285 -6.08 -9.53 27.53
CA GLU A 285 -4.98 -8.64 27.14
C GLU A 285 -4.29 -9.15 25.87
N VAL A 286 -4.16 -8.25 24.89
CA VAL A 286 -3.53 -8.55 23.61
C VAL A 286 -2.01 -8.66 23.74
N PHE A 287 -1.39 -7.83 24.58
CA PHE A 287 0.05 -7.84 24.81
C PHE A 287 0.44 -8.74 25.99
N ALA A 288 1.63 -9.32 25.91
CA ALA A 288 2.19 -10.10 27.02
C ALA A 288 2.49 -9.19 28.22
N ALA A 289 2.39 -9.73 29.44
CA ALA A 289 2.65 -8.97 30.65
C ALA A 289 4.06 -8.37 30.64
N GLY A 290 4.15 -7.05 30.87
CA GLY A 290 5.42 -6.31 30.88
C GLY A 290 6.01 -6.00 29.51
N GLN A 291 5.34 -6.36 28.41
CA GLN A 291 5.76 -6.07 27.04
C GLN A 291 4.86 -4.99 26.44
N PRO A 292 5.29 -3.72 26.42
CA PRO A 292 4.45 -2.66 25.86
C PRO A 292 4.40 -2.74 24.33
N GLY A 293 3.26 -2.37 23.77
CA GLY A 293 3.07 -2.21 22.32
C GLY A 293 3.50 -0.82 21.83
N ASN A 294 3.58 -0.66 20.51
CA ASN A 294 3.93 0.62 19.86
C ASN A 294 5.26 1.21 20.36
N GLN A 295 6.25 0.34 20.61
CA GLN A 295 7.62 0.77 20.85
C GLN A 295 8.29 1.12 19.53
N LEU A 296 8.87 2.32 19.47
CA LEU A 296 9.78 2.68 18.39
C LEU A 296 11.18 2.26 18.82
N VAL A 297 11.82 1.43 18.01
CA VAL A 297 13.18 0.94 18.23
C VAL A 297 14.01 1.40 17.05
N CYS A 298 15.13 2.04 17.35
CA CYS A 298 16.13 2.40 16.36
C CYS A 298 17.20 1.30 16.34
N PHE A 299 17.67 0.99 15.15
CA PHE A 299 18.72 0.01 14.91
C PHE A 299 19.87 0.73 14.21
N HIS A 300 21.09 0.41 14.62
CA HIS A 300 22.27 0.84 13.88
C HIS A 300 22.42 -0.04 12.63
N ASP A 301 22.27 0.57 11.46
CA ASP A 301 22.18 -0.11 10.17
C ASP A 301 23.42 0.19 9.32
N GLU A 302 24.47 -0.61 9.53
CA GLU A 302 25.73 -0.56 8.78
C GLU A 302 26.10 -1.99 8.35
N PRO A 303 25.43 -2.53 7.30
CA PRO A 303 25.69 -3.89 6.84
C PRO A 303 27.11 -4.02 6.27
N HIS A 304 27.70 -5.21 6.36
CA HIS A 304 29.06 -5.46 5.89
C HIS A 304 29.23 -5.24 4.37
N CYS A 305 28.19 -5.53 3.59
CA CYS A 305 28.17 -5.38 2.14
C CYS A 305 26.78 -4.89 1.70
N TRP A 306 26.77 -4.06 0.66
CA TRP A 306 25.55 -3.64 -0.06
C TRP A 306 24.52 -2.91 0.81
N ASP A 307 24.89 -1.72 1.27
CA ASP A 307 24.13 -0.84 2.19
C ASP A 307 22.62 -0.75 1.93
N ALA A 308 22.20 -0.65 0.65
CA ALA A 308 20.78 -0.53 0.30
C ALA A 308 20.06 -1.88 0.17
N TRP A 309 20.81 -2.96 -0.01
CA TRP A 309 20.28 -4.30 -0.23
C TRP A 309 20.11 -5.07 1.07
N ASP A 310 21.06 -4.98 1.99
CA ASP A 310 21.15 -5.91 3.11
C ASP A 310 20.93 -5.30 4.49
N ILE A 311 20.51 -6.18 5.40
CA ILE A 311 20.49 -5.97 6.85
C ILE A 311 21.18 -7.19 7.43
N ASP A 312 22.22 -7.00 8.23
CA ASP A 312 23.01 -8.11 8.77
C ASP A 312 22.24 -8.92 9.82
N PHE A 313 22.68 -10.15 10.08
CA PHE A 313 21.98 -11.05 11.01
C PHE A 313 22.00 -10.56 12.47
N ASN A 314 23.00 -9.75 12.83
CA ASN A 314 23.21 -9.20 14.18
C ASN A 314 22.74 -7.74 14.33
N PHE A 315 21.91 -7.23 13.40
CA PHE A 315 21.38 -5.85 13.43
C PHE A 315 20.73 -5.46 14.77
N ASN A 316 20.21 -6.44 15.51
CA ASN A 316 19.53 -6.23 16.79
C ASN A 316 20.48 -6.03 17.97
N GLU A 317 21.77 -6.36 17.85
CA GLU A 317 22.77 -6.21 18.93
C GLU A 317 23.04 -4.73 19.25
N ASN A 318 22.87 -3.84 18.26
CA ASN A 318 23.02 -2.40 18.43
C ASN A 318 21.68 -1.69 18.15
N SER A 319 20.78 -1.76 19.13
CA SER A 319 19.46 -1.15 19.07
C SER A 319 19.11 -0.40 20.36
N TRP A 320 18.27 0.61 20.25
CA TRP A 320 17.77 1.35 21.41
C TRP A 320 16.30 1.71 21.24
N VAL A 321 15.56 1.64 22.35
CA VAL A 321 14.18 2.09 22.39
C VAL A 321 14.16 3.61 22.39
N TRP A 322 13.47 4.20 21.41
CA TRP A 322 13.30 5.63 21.34
C TRP A 322 12.04 6.04 22.12
N ASP A 323 12.23 6.32 23.41
CA ASP A 323 11.15 6.57 24.35
C ASP A 323 11.01 8.03 24.82
N GLN A 324 11.87 8.92 24.32
CA GLN A 324 11.80 10.37 24.58
C GLN A 324 10.54 10.96 23.96
N LEU A 325 9.53 11.22 24.80
CA LEU A 325 8.26 11.82 24.42
C LEU A 325 8.33 13.33 24.67
N GLU A 326 8.08 14.13 23.64
CA GLU A 326 8.03 15.59 23.74
C GLU A 326 6.63 16.05 24.16
N SER A 327 5.61 15.53 23.48
CA SER A 327 4.23 15.87 23.82
C SER A 327 3.27 14.71 23.56
N LEU A 328 2.18 14.73 24.33
CA LEU A 328 1.03 13.84 24.20
C LEU A 328 -0.24 14.67 24.29
N GLU A 329 -0.97 14.71 23.18
CA GLU A 329 -2.12 15.59 23.01
C GLU A 329 -3.31 14.83 22.45
N VAL A 330 -4.48 15.04 23.04
CA VAL A 330 -5.74 14.63 22.43
C VAL A 330 -6.06 15.66 21.34
N VAL A 331 -5.89 15.28 20.08
CA VAL A 331 -6.06 16.18 18.92
C VAL A 331 -7.40 15.99 18.23
N GLU A 332 -8.12 14.91 18.56
CA GLU A 332 -9.46 14.66 18.05
C GLU A 332 -10.28 13.90 19.09
N GLN A 333 -11.49 14.38 19.35
CA GLN A 333 -12.47 13.69 20.18
C GLN A 333 -13.84 13.80 19.51
N GLY A 334 -14.37 12.65 19.12
CA GLY A 334 -15.75 12.56 18.67
C GLY A 334 -16.27 11.12 18.68
N PRO A 335 -17.55 10.95 18.32
CA PRO A 335 -18.24 9.66 18.44
C PRO A 335 -17.74 8.63 17.42
N LEU A 336 -17.20 9.07 16.28
CA LEU A 336 -16.72 8.17 15.22
C LEU A 336 -15.23 7.90 15.29
N ARG A 337 -14.44 8.90 15.69
CA ARG A 337 -13.00 8.78 15.80
C ARG A 337 -12.46 9.70 16.89
N ALA A 338 -11.46 9.18 17.60
CA ALA A 338 -10.64 9.93 18.53
C ALA A 338 -9.17 9.68 18.23
N MET A 339 -8.32 10.66 18.49
CA MET A 339 -6.90 10.62 18.15
C MET A 339 -6.05 11.22 19.25
N ILE A 340 -4.99 10.50 19.60
CA ILE A 340 -3.89 11.00 20.43
C ILE A 340 -2.68 11.19 19.51
N ARG A 341 -2.08 12.37 19.55
CA ARG A 341 -0.81 12.67 18.88
C ARG A 341 0.32 12.51 19.88
N LEU A 342 1.34 11.75 19.48
CA LEU A 342 2.60 11.62 20.18
C LEU A 342 3.67 12.33 19.36
N ALA A 343 4.37 13.30 19.95
CA ALA A 343 5.52 13.94 19.34
C ALA A 343 6.80 13.45 20.00
N ARG A 344 7.82 13.16 19.20
CA ARG A 344 9.17 12.77 19.64
C ARG A 344 10.19 13.53 18.79
N LYS A 345 11.33 13.89 19.39
CA LYS A 345 12.46 14.50 18.66
C LYS A 345 13.52 13.46 18.35
N THR A 346 13.99 13.49 17.12
CA THR A 346 15.25 12.86 16.69
C THR A 346 16.38 13.86 16.77
N GLU A 347 17.61 13.39 16.68
CA GLU A 347 18.81 14.24 16.53
C GLU A 347 18.75 15.12 15.25
N LEU A 348 17.97 14.71 14.25
CA LEU A 348 17.73 15.43 13.00
C LEU A 348 16.43 16.26 13.01
N SER A 349 15.71 16.31 14.13
CA SER A 349 14.49 17.13 14.25
C SER A 349 14.90 18.59 14.45
N VAL A 350 14.75 19.39 13.38
CA VAL A 350 14.95 20.85 13.39
C VAL A 350 13.87 21.55 14.19
#